data_AF-A0A9Q0SEN5-F1
#
_entry.id   AF-A0A9Q0SEN5-F1
#
_cell.length_a   1.000
_cell.length_b   1.000
_cell.length_c   1.000
_cell.angle_alpha   90.00
_cell.angle_beta   90.00
_cell.angle_gamma   90.00
#
_symmetry.space_group_name_H-M   'P 1'
#
loop_
_entity.id
_entity.type
_entity.pdbx_description
1 polymer ?
#
loop_
_entity_poly.entity_id
_entity_poly.type
_entity_poly.pdbx_seq_one_letter_code
_entity_poly.pdbx_strand_id
1 'polypeptide(L)'
;MENMKSPFKGIIKDARGRTACYKDDWVSGLCSGLRILAPTFYIFFASALPVIAFGEQLSRDTDGSLSTVETLASTAICGIIHSILGGQPLLILGVAEPTVIMYTYLYNFSKGREELGQKLFLAWAGWVCVWTALLLVLLAIFNAATIISKFTRIAGELFGMLISVLFIQEAVRGVISEFNIPKNESSKLEKYQFQWRYANGLLSVIFSLGVLFTSLKSRRARSWRYGTVWLRGFIADYGVPLMVLLWTALSYATPNEVPSGVPRRVHVPLLWDAETVYHWTVIKDMGKVPFDIHLCCLYTSCYDSRIVLF
;
A
#
# COMPACT_ATOMS: atom_id res chain seq x y z
N MET A 1 -29.58 8.26 20.90
CA MET A 1 -29.05 9.63 20.72
C MET A 1 -28.46 10.23 22.00
N GLU A 2 -28.08 9.44 23.02
CA GLU A 2 -27.46 9.98 24.25
C GLU A 2 -25.96 10.29 24.12
N ASN A 3 -25.29 9.76 23.09
CA ASN A 3 -23.84 9.93 22.91
C ASN A 3 -23.40 11.33 22.47
N MET A 4 -24.34 12.19 22.04
CA MET A 4 -24.03 13.56 21.59
C MET A 4 -23.97 14.58 22.74
N LYS A 5 -24.27 14.16 23.98
CA LYS A 5 -24.34 15.06 25.15
C LYS A 5 -22.98 15.35 25.81
N SER A 6 -21.91 14.65 25.44
CA SER A 6 -20.56 14.90 25.97
C SER A 6 -19.50 14.69 24.88
N PRO A 7 -19.09 15.74 24.13
CA PRO A 7 -17.97 15.62 23.20
C PRO A 7 -16.72 15.13 23.94
N PHE A 8 -15.83 14.40 23.25
CA PHE A 8 -14.55 13.85 23.77
C PHE A 8 -14.64 12.67 24.76
N LYS A 9 -15.81 12.29 25.27
CA LYS A 9 -15.94 11.19 26.24
C LYS A 9 -15.40 9.85 25.72
N GLY A 10 -15.55 9.58 24.42
CA GLY A 10 -14.99 8.38 23.77
C GLY A 10 -13.46 8.38 23.80
N ILE A 11 -12.84 9.45 23.30
CA ILE A 11 -11.39 9.62 23.23
C ILE A 11 -10.74 9.47 24.62
N ILE A 12 -11.32 10.08 25.66
CA ILE A 12 -10.79 9.99 27.03
C ILE A 12 -10.84 8.55 27.55
N LYS A 13 -11.91 7.82 27.25
CA LYS A 13 -12.05 6.41 27.65
C LYS A 13 -11.00 5.53 26.97
N ASP A 14 -10.80 5.73 25.68
CA ASP A 14 -9.84 4.95 24.89
C ASP A 14 -8.39 5.24 25.32
N ALA A 15 -8.05 6.51 25.56
CA ALA A 15 -6.75 6.91 26.08
C ALA A 15 -6.47 6.34 27.48
N ARG A 16 -7.47 6.33 28.38
CA ARG A 16 -7.33 5.73 29.71
C ARG A 16 -7.13 4.21 29.63
N GLY A 17 -7.84 3.53 28.73
CA GLY A 17 -7.66 2.10 28.48
C GLY A 17 -6.25 1.79 27.97
N ARG A 18 -5.75 2.56 27.00
CA ARG A 18 -4.43 2.33 26.40
C ARG A 18 -3.28 2.62 27.36
N THR A 19 -3.35 3.72 28.10
CA THR A 19 -2.29 4.15 29.03
C THR A 19 -2.01 3.13 30.13
N ALA A 20 -3.02 2.37 30.56
CA ALA A 20 -2.85 1.29 31.55
C ALA A 20 -1.93 0.17 31.04
N CYS A 21 -2.08 -0.24 29.77
CA CYS A 21 -1.30 -1.35 29.19
C CYS A 21 0.00 -0.89 28.51
N TYR A 22 0.17 0.40 28.25
CA TYR A 22 1.30 0.91 27.46
C TYR A 22 2.67 0.58 28.08
N LYS A 23 2.79 0.70 29.41
CA LYS A 23 4.05 0.38 30.11
C LYS A 23 4.39 -1.11 29.99
N ASP A 24 3.39 -1.97 30.15
CA ASP A 24 3.57 -3.42 30.10
C ASP A 24 3.98 -3.90 28.71
N ASP A 25 3.48 -3.27 27.65
CA ASP A 25 3.86 -3.60 26.27
C ASP A 25 5.36 -3.39 26.01
N TRP A 26 5.94 -2.29 26.50
CA TRP A 26 7.37 -2.00 26.33
C TRP A 26 8.24 -2.96 27.15
N VAL A 27 7.85 -3.25 28.40
CA VAL A 27 8.56 -4.20 29.27
C VAL A 27 8.50 -5.60 28.67
N SER A 28 7.32 -6.04 28.22
CA SER A 28 7.11 -7.35 27.60
C SER A 28 7.87 -7.49 26.28
N GLY A 29 7.88 -6.43 25.45
CA GLY A 29 8.64 -6.37 24.20
C GLY A 29 10.14 -6.54 24.42
N LEU A 30 10.72 -5.86 25.41
CA LEU A 30 12.14 -5.98 25.77
C LEU A 30 12.48 -7.35 26.37
N CYS A 31 11.62 -7.88 27.24
CA CYS A 31 11.79 -9.21 27.86
C CYS A 31 11.69 -10.36 26.86
N SER A 32 11.00 -10.17 25.73
CA SER A 32 10.83 -11.20 24.69
C SER A 32 12.11 -11.51 23.91
N GLY A 33 13.14 -10.66 24.00
CA GLY A 33 14.46 -10.88 23.39
C GLY A 33 14.37 -11.17 21.88
N LEU A 34 15.11 -12.20 21.42
CA LEU A 34 15.19 -12.56 20.00
C LEU A 34 13.92 -13.21 19.41
N ARG A 35 12.95 -13.60 20.25
CA ARG A 35 11.72 -14.26 19.78
C ARG A 35 10.82 -13.33 18.97
N ILE A 36 10.91 -12.02 19.20
CA ILE A 36 10.11 -11.01 18.48
C ILE A 36 10.57 -10.82 17.03
N LEU A 37 11.84 -11.10 16.73
CA LEU A 37 12.42 -10.89 15.41
C LEU A 37 11.69 -11.68 14.33
N ALA A 38 11.29 -12.93 14.62
CA ALA A 38 10.64 -13.78 13.64
C ALA A 38 9.26 -13.24 13.19
N PRO A 39 8.33 -12.92 14.11
CA PRO A 39 7.12 -12.19 13.76
C PRO A 39 7.38 -10.84 13.08
N THR A 40 8.37 -10.05 13.55
CA THR A 40 8.68 -8.75 12.96
C THR A 40 9.09 -8.87 11.49
N PHE A 41 10.01 -9.77 11.16
CA PHE A 41 10.42 -10.01 9.78
C PHE A 41 9.29 -10.55 8.92
N TYR A 42 8.48 -11.47 9.44
CA TYR A 42 7.33 -12.00 8.72
C TYR A 42 6.34 -10.90 8.35
N ILE A 43 5.94 -10.06 9.32
CA ILE A 43 5.00 -8.96 9.12
C ILE A 43 5.61 -7.86 8.24
N PHE A 44 6.91 -7.58 8.36
CA PHE A 44 7.61 -6.64 7.49
C PHE A 44 7.45 -7.00 6.02
N PHE A 45 7.76 -8.24 5.63
CA PHE A 45 7.60 -8.64 4.23
C PHE A 45 6.14 -8.78 3.82
N ALA A 46 5.26 -9.23 4.72
CA ALA A 46 3.83 -9.33 4.44
C ALA A 46 3.18 -7.95 4.16
N SER A 47 3.71 -6.88 4.77
CA SER A 47 3.24 -5.50 4.57
C SER A 47 3.98 -4.76 3.47
N ALA A 48 5.29 -4.99 3.30
CA ALA A 48 6.09 -4.31 2.27
C ALA A 48 5.70 -4.73 0.85
N LEU A 49 5.44 -6.01 0.61
CA LEU A 49 5.15 -6.52 -0.74
C LEU A 49 3.88 -5.90 -1.37
N PRO A 50 2.72 -5.85 -0.66
CA PRO A 50 1.54 -5.16 -1.17
C PRO A 50 1.78 -3.67 -1.39
N VAL A 51 2.50 -3.00 -0.49
CA VAL A 51 2.80 -1.56 -0.60
C VAL A 51 3.65 -1.25 -1.83
N ILE A 52 4.63 -2.11 -2.14
CA ILE A 52 5.44 -1.97 -3.37
C ILE A 52 4.57 -2.18 -4.61
N ALA A 53 3.72 -3.22 -4.62
CA ALA A 53 2.84 -3.50 -5.75
C ALA A 53 1.85 -2.35 -6.01
N PHE A 54 1.20 -1.85 -4.95
CA PHE A 54 0.28 -0.72 -5.04
C PHE A 54 0.97 0.60 -5.34
N GLY A 55 2.18 0.82 -4.83
CA GLY A 55 2.99 1.99 -5.17
C GLY A 55 3.35 2.01 -6.66
N GLU A 56 3.68 0.84 -7.23
CA GLU A 56 3.95 0.73 -8.67
C GLU A 56 2.70 0.93 -9.51
N GLN A 57 1.56 0.37 -9.07
CA GLN A 57 0.27 0.63 -9.71
C GLN A 57 -0.07 2.12 -9.70
N LEU A 58 0.13 2.79 -8.56
CA LEU A 58 -0.12 4.22 -8.40
C LEU A 58 0.81 5.06 -9.29
N SER A 59 2.09 4.69 -9.39
CA SER A 59 3.04 5.33 -10.29
C SER A 59 2.61 5.22 -11.76
N ARG A 60 2.15 4.03 -12.17
CA ARG A 60 1.66 3.80 -13.54
C ARG A 60 0.38 4.57 -13.85
N ASP A 61 -0.55 4.63 -12.90
CA ASP A 61 -1.85 5.29 -13.09
C ASP A 61 -1.78 6.82 -12.98
N THR A 62 -0.75 7.35 -12.31
CA THR A 62 -0.53 8.80 -12.11
C THR A 62 0.54 9.40 -13.01
N ASP A 63 0.90 8.70 -14.10
CA ASP A 63 1.98 9.08 -15.03
C ASP A 63 3.32 9.43 -14.31
N GLY A 64 3.64 8.72 -13.22
CA GLY A 64 4.84 8.94 -12.40
C GLY A 64 4.75 10.08 -11.39
N SER A 65 3.58 10.72 -11.23
CA SER A 65 3.41 11.83 -10.28
C SER A 65 3.45 11.39 -8.82
N LEU A 66 3.09 10.13 -8.52
CA LEU A 66 3.24 9.50 -7.20
C LEU A 66 4.07 8.22 -7.33
N SER A 67 5.20 8.16 -6.63
CA SER A 67 6.15 7.06 -6.77
C SER A 67 5.95 5.96 -5.71
N THR A 68 6.45 4.77 -6.03
CA THR A 68 6.52 3.62 -5.10
C THR A 68 7.29 3.97 -3.83
N VAL A 69 8.34 4.79 -3.92
CA VAL A 69 9.13 5.21 -2.74
C VAL A 69 8.36 6.09 -1.78
N GLU A 70 7.52 6.99 -2.29
CA GLU A 70 6.70 7.87 -1.45
C GLU A 70 5.61 7.09 -0.73
N THR A 71 5.02 6.12 -1.42
CA THR A 71 4.04 5.21 -0.85
C THR A 71 4.64 4.38 0.29
N LEU A 72 5.88 3.89 0.10
CA LEU A 72 6.63 3.16 1.12
C LEU A 72 7.05 4.05 2.30
N ALA A 73 7.55 5.25 2.02
CA ALA A 73 7.93 6.23 3.04
C ALA A 73 6.71 6.67 3.88
N SER A 74 5.57 6.94 3.23
CA SER A 74 4.31 7.27 3.89
C SER A 74 3.86 6.14 4.82
N THR A 75 3.86 4.89 4.34
CA THR A 75 3.50 3.73 5.15
C THR A 75 4.44 3.54 6.34
N ALA A 76 5.76 3.74 6.13
CA ALA A 76 6.75 3.60 7.20
C ALA A 76 6.59 4.69 8.28
N ILE A 77 6.46 5.96 7.89
CA ILE A 77 6.30 7.08 8.82
C ILE A 77 4.99 6.93 9.60
N CYS A 78 3.88 6.70 8.89
CA CYS A 78 2.57 6.51 9.53
C CYS A 78 2.54 5.26 10.41
N GLY A 79 3.22 4.18 10.03
CA GLY A 79 3.36 2.97 10.84
C GLY A 79 4.14 3.21 12.14
N ILE A 80 5.24 3.97 12.09
CA ILE A 80 6.00 4.34 13.30
C ILE A 80 5.12 5.20 14.22
N ILE A 81 4.49 6.25 13.69
CA ILE A 81 3.62 7.14 14.47
C ILE A 81 2.45 6.34 15.09
N HIS A 82 1.80 5.47 14.32
CA HIS A 82 0.69 4.64 14.78
C HIS A 82 1.13 3.61 15.82
N SER A 83 2.31 3.00 15.69
CA SER A 83 2.81 2.05 16.68
C SER A 83 3.07 2.69 18.05
N ILE A 84 3.48 3.96 18.07
CA ILE A 84 3.80 4.71 19.29
C ILE A 84 2.54 5.32 19.92
N LEU A 85 1.67 5.93 19.11
CA LEU A 85 0.51 6.72 19.57
C LEU A 85 -0.84 6.01 19.40
N GLY A 86 -0.89 4.88 18.69
CA GLY A 86 -2.13 4.20 18.34
C GLY A 86 -2.80 3.49 19.52
N GLY A 87 -4.13 3.38 19.44
CA GLY A 87 -4.94 2.65 20.41
C GLY A 87 -4.80 1.13 20.33
N GLN A 88 -4.37 0.59 19.17
CA GLN A 88 -4.19 -0.84 18.94
C GLN A 88 -2.90 -1.11 18.14
N PRO A 89 -1.77 -1.41 18.80
CA PRO A 89 -0.46 -1.57 18.12
C PRO A 89 -0.36 -2.84 17.26
N LEU A 90 -1.31 -3.78 17.39
CA LEU A 90 -1.41 -4.97 16.53
C LEU A 90 -1.98 -4.67 15.14
N LEU A 91 -2.51 -3.46 14.92
CA LEU A 91 -3.05 -3.06 13.63
C LEU A 91 -1.91 -2.76 12.66
N ILE A 92 -1.92 -3.43 11.52
CA ILE A 92 -0.94 -3.21 10.45
C ILE A 92 -1.49 -2.10 9.55
N LEU A 93 -0.80 -0.97 9.55
CA LEU A 93 -1.10 0.12 8.63
C LEU A 93 -0.49 -0.17 7.25
N GLY A 94 -1.26 0.07 6.20
CA GLY A 94 -0.81 -0.09 4.83
C GLY A 94 -1.71 0.64 3.85
N VAL A 95 -1.22 0.78 2.61
CA VAL A 95 -2.03 1.28 1.51
C VAL A 95 -2.92 0.15 1.00
N ALA A 96 -4.21 0.44 0.85
CA ALA A 96 -5.18 -0.49 0.29
C ALA A 96 -5.60 -0.05 -1.11
N GLU A 97 -6.07 -1.00 -1.91
CA GLU A 97 -6.52 -0.74 -3.29
C GLU A 97 -7.59 0.36 -3.41
N PRO A 98 -8.61 0.45 -2.52
CA PRO A 98 -9.58 1.55 -2.60
C PRO A 98 -8.92 2.93 -2.53
N THR A 99 -7.84 3.07 -1.74
CA THR A 99 -7.05 4.30 -1.69
C THR A 99 -6.38 4.55 -3.04
N VAL A 100 -5.73 3.56 -3.64
CA VAL A 100 -5.10 3.69 -4.96
C VAL A 100 -6.11 4.14 -6.02
N ILE A 101 -7.28 3.50 -6.09
CA ILE A 101 -8.35 3.86 -7.02
C ILE A 101 -8.79 5.32 -6.81
N MET A 102 -8.90 5.75 -5.55
CA MET A 102 -9.28 7.12 -5.24
C MET A 102 -8.23 8.13 -5.72
N TYR A 103 -6.93 7.85 -5.51
CA TYR A 103 -5.86 8.69 -6.04
C TYR A 103 -5.82 8.70 -7.58
N THR A 104 -6.08 7.57 -8.24
CA THR A 104 -6.21 7.52 -9.71
C THR A 104 -7.40 8.35 -10.19
N TYR A 105 -8.54 8.33 -9.49
CA TYR A 105 -9.69 9.17 -9.82
C TYR A 105 -9.38 10.65 -9.63
N LEU A 106 -8.76 11.00 -8.50
CA LEU A 106 -8.26 12.36 -8.22
C LEU A 106 -7.36 12.82 -9.40
N TYR A 107 -6.37 12.02 -9.77
CA TYR A 107 -5.44 12.34 -10.84
C TYR A 107 -6.14 12.58 -12.19
N ASN A 108 -7.07 11.70 -12.57
CA ASN A 108 -7.85 11.88 -13.79
C ASN A 108 -8.75 13.13 -13.74
N PHE A 109 -9.30 13.45 -12.58
CA PHE A 109 -10.09 14.66 -12.37
C PHE A 109 -9.24 15.93 -12.52
N SER A 110 -8.02 15.96 -11.96
CA SER A 110 -7.11 17.10 -12.12
C SER A 110 -6.62 17.24 -13.57
N LYS A 111 -6.36 16.12 -14.26
CA LYS A 111 -5.96 16.11 -15.68
C LYS A 111 -7.07 16.61 -16.61
N GLY A 112 -8.32 16.34 -16.27
CA GLY A 112 -9.50 16.80 -17.03
C GLY A 112 -9.85 18.27 -16.85
N ARG A 113 -9.18 19.01 -15.95
CA ARG A 113 -9.41 20.45 -15.73
C ARG A 113 -8.18 21.26 -16.08
N GLU A 114 -8.34 22.22 -16.99
CA GLU A 114 -7.25 23.11 -17.42
C GLU A 114 -6.67 23.96 -16.27
N GLU A 115 -7.46 24.25 -15.23
CA GLU A 115 -7.07 25.09 -14.09
C GLU A 115 -6.12 24.41 -13.10
N LEU A 116 -6.18 23.08 -12.93
CA LEU A 116 -5.23 22.34 -12.08
C LEU A 116 -4.06 21.78 -12.90
N GLY A 117 -4.38 21.15 -14.04
CA GLY A 117 -3.41 20.38 -14.81
C GLY A 117 -2.70 19.29 -13.98
N GLN A 118 -1.69 18.66 -14.60
CA GLN A 118 -0.90 17.59 -13.97
C GLN A 118 0.01 18.10 -12.84
N LYS A 119 0.47 19.36 -12.92
CA LYS A 119 1.48 19.93 -12.00
C LYS A 119 0.92 20.28 -10.62
N LEU A 120 -0.36 20.62 -10.50
CA LEU A 120 -1.00 20.99 -9.22
C LEU A 120 -1.74 19.80 -8.55
N PHE A 121 -1.69 18.60 -9.14
CA PHE A 121 -2.33 17.41 -8.59
C PHE A 121 -1.89 17.13 -7.14
N LEU A 122 -0.58 17.15 -6.86
CA LEU A 122 -0.05 16.89 -5.51
C LEU A 122 -0.54 17.92 -4.49
N ALA A 123 -0.57 19.20 -4.87
CA ALA A 123 -1.06 20.28 -4.01
C ALA A 123 -2.56 20.13 -3.70
N TRP A 124 -3.35 19.73 -4.70
CA TRP A 124 -4.77 19.46 -4.52
C TRP A 124 -5.04 18.22 -3.67
N ALA A 125 -4.30 17.13 -3.88
CA ALA A 125 -4.35 15.95 -3.02
C ALA A 125 -4.04 16.29 -1.55
N GLY A 126 -3.05 17.18 -1.31
CA GLY A 126 -2.75 17.71 0.02
C GLY A 126 -3.95 18.41 0.67
N TRP A 127 -4.70 19.23 -0.07
CA TRP A 127 -5.92 19.87 0.43
C TRP A 127 -7.04 18.87 0.74
N VAL A 128 -7.21 17.83 -0.10
CA VAL A 128 -8.14 16.73 0.19
C VAL A 128 -7.76 16.05 1.52
N CYS A 129 -6.47 15.80 1.77
CA CYS A 129 -6.00 15.25 3.03
C CYS A 129 -6.29 16.15 4.24
N VAL A 130 -6.15 17.48 4.11
CA VAL A 130 -6.48 18.44 5.18
C VAL A 130 -7.96 18.36 5.55
N TRP A 131 -8.85 18.34 4.55
CA TRP A 131 -10.29 18.21 4.79
C TRP A 131 -10.66 16.84 5.36
N THR A 132 -10.05 15.76 4.87
CA THR A 132 -10.25 14.42 5.42
C THR A 132 -9.80 14.35 6.88
N ALA A 133 -8.64 14.93 7.23
CA ALA A 133 -8.18 14.99 8.62
C ALA A 133 -9.14 15.78 9.53
N LEU A 134 -9.64 16.92 9.05
CA LEU A 134 -10.64 17.71 9.78
C LEU A 134 -11.93 16.91 10.02
N LEU A 135 -12.45 16.23 8.99
CA LEU A 135 -13.65 15.40 9.10
C LEU A 135 -13.44 14.23 10.08
N LEU A 136 -12.29 13.56 10.05
CA LEU A 136 -11.95 12.49 10.99
C LEU A 136 -11.90 13.00 12.43
N VAL A 137 -11.32 14.17 12.68
CA VAL A 137 -11.31 14.80 14.01
C VAL A 137 -12.73 15.11 14.48
N LEU A 138 -13.58 15.67 13.61
CA LEU A 138 -14.99 15.92 13.95
C LEU A 138 -15.73 14.63 14.29
N LEU A 139 -15.59 13.58 13.48
CA LEU A 139 -16.21 12.27 13.72
C LEU A 139 -15.75 11.65 15.04
N ALA A 140 -14.47 11.82 15.40
CA ALA A 140 -13.94 11.37 16.68
C ALA A 140 -14.55 12.13 17.87
N ILE A 141 -14.73 13.45 17.76
CA ILE A 141 -15.38 14.29 18.79
C ILE A 141 -16.84 13.87 19.02
N PHE A 142 -17.57 13.58 17.93
CA PHE A 142 -18.96 13.14 17.98
C PHE A 142 -19.16 11.64 18.30
N ASN A 143 -18.07 10.91 18.56
CA ASN A 143 -18.10 9.48 18.88
C ASN A 143 -18.83 8.62 17.81
N ALA A 144 -18.59 8.94 16.53
CA ALA A 144 -19.14 8.19 15.40
C ALA A 144 -18.64 6.73 15.34
N ALA A 145 -17.54 6.42 16.03
CA ALA A 145 -17.00 5.07 16.18
C ALA A 145 -18.02 4.06 16.75
N THR A 146 -19.06 4.52 17.45
CA THR A 146 -20.16 3.65 17.89
C THR A 146 -20.98 3.03 16.76
N ILE A 147 -20.84 3.52 15.52
CA ILE A 147 -21.46 2.90 14.34
C ILE A 147 -20.81 1.55 14.03
N ILE A 148 -19.52 1.36 14.35
CA ILE A 148 -18.81 0.11 14.03
C ILE A 148 -19.40 -1.11 14.74
N SER A 149 -20.02 -0.93 15.92
CA SER A 149 -20.69 -2.03 16.63
C SER A 149 -21.98 -2.50 15.93
N LYS A 150 -22.48 -1.74 14.95
CA LYS A 150 -23.59 -2.16 14.08
C LYS A 150 -23.10 -2.94 12.85
N PHE A 151 -21.80 -2.94 12.59
CA PHE A 151 -21.23 -3.69 11.48
C PHE A 151 -21.31 -5.18 11.79
N THR A 152 -22.04 -5.90 10.96
CA THR A 152 -22.28 -7.33 11.19
C THR A 152 -21.10 -8.16 10.72
N ARG A 153 -20.97 -9.37 11.27
CA ARG A 153 -19.98 -10.35 10.80
C ARG A 153 -20.07 -10.60 9.29
N ILE A 154 -21.30 -10.63 8.75
CA ILE A 154 -21.55 -10.81 7.32
C ILE A 154 -20.90 -9.68 6.50
N ALA A 155 -21.03 -8.43 6.95
CA ALA A 155 -20.42 -7.30 6.27
C ALA A 155 -18.88 -7.38 6.29
N GLY A 156 -18.29 -7.81 7.41
CA GLY A 156 -16.84 -8.04 7.50
C GLY A 156 -16.33 -9.15 6.60
N GLU A 157 -17.03 -10.28 6.53
CA GLU A 157 -16.66 -11.39 5.64
C GLU A 157 -16.81 -11.01 4.15
N LEU A 158 -17.87 -10.27 3.79
CA LEU A 158 -18.07 -9.75 2.43
C LEU A 158 -16.99 -8.73 2.04
N PHE A 159 -16.62 -7.84 2.96
CA PHE A 159 -15.54 -6.87 2.72
C PHE A 159 -14.20 -7.57 2.50
N GLY A 160 -13.86 -8.55 3.33
CA GLY A 160 -12.67 -9.38 3.14
C GLY A 160 -12.66 -10.15 1.81
N MET A 161 -13.83 -10.66 1.39
CA MET A 161 -13.99 -11.30 0.07
C MET A 161 -13.77 -10.30 -1.07
N LEU A 162 -14.33 -9.09 -0.97
CA LEU A 162 -14.17 -8.04 -1.98
C LEU A 162 -12.70 -7.68 -2.17
N ILE A 163 -11.97 -7.40 -1.08
CA ILE A 163 -10.53 -7.11 -1.12
C ILE A 163 -9.74 -8.27 -1.74
N SER A 164 -10.11 -9.51 -1.42
CA SER A 164 -9.43 -10.69 -1.99
C SER A 164 -9.64 -10.82 -3.50
N VAL A 165 -10.86 -10.56 -3.99
CA VAL A 165 -11.19 -10.59 -5.42
C VAL A 165 -10.45 -9.48 -6.17
N LEU A 166 -10.44 -8.28 -5.62
CA LEU A 166 -9.76 -7.12 -6.19
C LEU A 166 -8.24 -7.36 -6.30
N PHE A 167 -7.61 -7.88 -5.25
CA PHE A 167 -6.19 -8.28 -5.31
C PHE A 167 -5.88 -9.32 -6.40
N ILE A 168 -6.74 -10.33 -6.58
CA ILE A 168 -6.56 -11.34 -7.63
C ILE A 168 -6.70 -10.70 -9.01
N GLN A 169 -7.67 -9.80 -9.18
CA GLN A 169 -7.87 -9.07 -10.43
C GLN A 169 -6.65 -8.22 -10.79
N GLU A 170 -6.10 -7.47 -9.84
CA GLU A 170 -4.91 -6.65 -10.08
C GLU A 170 -3.66 -7.51 -10.33
N ALA A 171 -3.51 -8.65 -9.67
CA ALA A 171 -2.44 -9.61 -10.00
C ALA A 171 -2.55 -10.12 -11.45
N VAL A 172 -3.76 -10.42 -11.93
CA VAL A 172 -4.01 -10.85 -13.32
C VAL A 172 -3.74 -9.70 -14.29
N ARG A 173 -4.20 -8.48 -14.00
CA ARG A 173 -3.92 -7.28 -14.80
C ARG A 173 -2.44 -6.99 -14.90
N GLY A 174 -1.70 -7.14 -13.80
CA GLY A 174 -0.25 -6.99 -13.75
C GLY A 174 0.44 -7.93 -14.74
N VAL A 175 0.11 -9.22 -14.70
CA VAL A 175 0.65 -10.23 -15.63
C VAL A 175 0.27 -9.93 -17.08
N ILE A 176 -0.99 -9.54 -17.36
CA ILE A 176 -1.43 -9.16 -18.71
C ILE A 176 -0.69 -7.91 -19.21
N SER A 177 -0.33 -6.99 -18.31
CA SER A 177 0.31 -5.75 -18.71
C SER A 177 1.73 -5.94 -19.26
N GLU A 178 2.44 -7.00 -18.85
CA GLU A 178 3.74 -7.39 -19.41
C GLU A 178 3.66 -7.86 -20.87
N PHE A 179 2.48 -8.30 -21.33
CA PHE A 179 2.23 -8.62 -22.73
C PHE A 179 1.92 -7.38 -23.58
N ASN A 180 1.75 -6.21 -22.97
CA ASN A 180 1.35 -4.98 -23.64
C ASN A 180 2.50 -3.97 -23.67
N ILE A 181 2.44 -3.01 -24.61
CA ILE A 181 3.42 -1.92 -24.70
C ILE A 181 3.03 -0.86 -23.64
N PRO A 182 3.97 -0.37 -22.81
CA PRO A 182 3.70 0.74 -21.91
C PRO A 182 3.30 1.99 -22.71
N LYS A 183 2.23 2.66 -22.28
CA LYS A 183 1.55 3.74 -23.04
C LYS A 183 2.43 4.97 -23.35
N ASN A 184 3.57 5.13 -22.67
CA ASN A 184 4.46 6.28 -22.78
C ASN A 184 5.77 6.01 -23.56
N GLU A 185 6.00 4.81 -24.10
CA GLU A 185 7.20 4.51 -24.90
C GLU A 185 6.90 4.37 -26.40
N SER A 186 7.81 4.87 -27.24
CA SER A 186 7.63 4.88 -28.69
C SER A 186 7.64 3.46 -29.27
N SER A 187 6.61 3.14 -30.06
CA SER A 187 6.37 1.82 -30.69
C SER A 187 7.48 1.34 -31.65
N LYS A 188 8.56 2.11 -31.84
CA LYS A 188 9.66 1.84 -32.80
C LYS A 188 10.91 1.20 -32.18
N LEU A 189 10.98 0.97 -30.87
CA LEU A 189 12.13 0.27 -30.26
C LEU A 189 12.12 -1.23 -30.58
N GLU A 190 13.29 -1.82 -30.89
CA GLU A 190 13.50 -3.27 -31.11
C GLU A 190 12.99 -4.14 -29.94
N LYS A 191 13.00 -3.57 -28.73
CA LYS A 191 12.40 -4.08 -27.48
C LYS A 191 10.94 -4.50 -27.61
N TYR A 192 10.17 -3.84 -28.49
CA TYR A 192 8.74 -4.08 -28.66
C TYR A 192 8.40 -5.01 -29.83
N GLN A 193 9.39 -5.63 -30.47
CA GLN A 193 9.14 -6.69 -31.43
C GLN A 193 8.33 -7.83 -30.78
N PHE A 194 7.48 -8.47 -31.58
CA PHE A 194 6.56 -9.50 -31.11
C PHE A 194 7.26 -10.63 -30.33
N GLN A 195 8.46 -11.02 -30.77
CA GLN A 195 9.25 -12.09 -30.16
C GLN A 195 9.66 -11.78 -28.71
N TRP A 196 10.20 -10.59 -28.45
CA TRP A 196 10.63 -10.16 -27.12
C TRP A 196 9.46 -9.92 -26.17
N ARG A 197 8.35 -9.40 -26.69
CA ARG A 197 7.12 -9.19 -25.91
C ARG A 197 6.49 -10.51 -25.47
N TYR A 198 6.41 -11.46 -26.37
CA TYR A 198 5.90 -12.80 -26.06
C TYR A 198 6.80 -13.52 -25.06
N ALA A 199 8.13 -13.41 -25.21
CA ALA A 199 9.10 -13.97 -24.26
C ALA A 199 8.97 -13.35 -22.86
N ASN A 200 8.88 -12.02 -22.75
CA ASN A 200 8.71 -11.31 -21.48
C ASN A 200 7.38 -11.69 -20.79
N GLY A 201 6.28 -11.71 -21.54
CA GLY A 201 4.99 -12.11 -20.99
C GLY A 201 4.97 -13.57 -20.52
N LEU A 202 5.52 -14.50 -21.31
CA LEU A 202 5.65 -15.90 -20.91
C LEU A 202 6.51 -16.06 -19.64
N LEU A 203 7.63 -15.34 -19.58
CA LEU A 203 8.53 -15.33 -18.43
C LEU A 203 7.82 -14.78 -17.18
N SER A 204 7.02 -13.72 -17.31
CA SER A 204 6.19 -13.18 -16.23
C SER A 204 5.18 -14.20 -15.71
N VAL A 205 4.52 -14.97 -16.59
CA VAL A 205 3.60 -16.04 -16.18
C VAL A 205 4.33 -17.13 -15.41
N ILE A 206 5.50 -17.57 -15.91
CA ILE A 206 6.32 -18.59 -15.24
C ILE A 206 6.76 -18.12 -13.85
N PHE A 207 7.28 -16.89 -13.73
CA PHE A 207 7.70 -16.34 -12.45
C PHE A 207 6.54 -16.15 -11.48
N SER A 208 5.40 -15.61 -11.94
CA SER A 208 4.21 -15.39 -11.11
C SER A 208 3.65 -16.71 -10.55
N LEU A 209 3.45 -17.71 -11.41
CA LEU A 209 3.00 -19.04 -10.99
C LEU A 209 4.04 -19.77 -10.14
N GLY A 210 5.33 -19.60 -10.45
CA GLY A 210 6.45 -20.14 -9.71
C GLY A 210 6.49 -19.63 -8.27
N VAL A 211 6.46 -18.31 -8.08
CA VAL A 211 6.40 -17.67 -6.75
C VAL A 211 5.14 -18.11 -6.00
N LEU A 212 3.98 -18.14 -6.66
CA LEU A 212 2.72 -18.56 -6.04
C LEU A 212 2.78 -20.01 -5.55
N PHE A 213 3.16 -20.95 -6.41
CA PHE A 213 3.20 -22.37 -6.07
C PHE A 213 4.20 -22.66 -4.95
N THR A 214 5.41 -22.10 -5.07
CA THR A 214 6.45 -22.28 -4.06
C THR A 214 6.08 -21.63 -2.72
N SER A 215 5.45 -20.45 -2.72
CA SER A 215 4.95 -19.79 -1.51
C SER A 215 3.83 -20.59 -0.82
N LEU A 216 2.90 -21.16 -1.59
CA LEU A 216 1.84 -22.03 -1.05
C LEU A 216 2.41 -23.33 -0.46
N LYS A 217 3.41 -23.93 -1.11
CA LYS A 217 4.13 -25.09 -0.59
C LYS A 217 4.87 -24.75 0.70
N SER A 218 5.51 -23.57 0.74
CA SER A 218 6.24 -23.08 1.90
C SER A 218 5.33 -22.84 3.11
N ARG A 219 4.13 -22.26 2.92
CA ARG A 219 3.12 -22.16 3.99
C ARG A 219 2.65 -23.51 4.53
N ARG A 220 2.60 -24.54 3.67
CA ARG A 220 2.27 -25.91 4.08
C ARG A 220 3.46 -26.65 4.72
N ALA A 221 4.65 -26.04 4.79
CA ALA A 221 5.84 -26.69 5.33
C ALA A 221 5.62 -27.22 6.75
N ARG A 222 4.88 -26.53 7.64
CA ARG A 222 4.53 -27.03 9.00
C ARG A 222 3.90 -28.42 9.02
N SER A 223 3.21 -28.82 7.95
CA SER A 223 2.56 -30.13 7.81
C SER A 223 3.40 -31.18 7.06
N TRP A 224 4.60 -30.82 6.59
CA TRP A 224 5.48 -31.78 5.92
C TRP A 224 5.92 -32.88 6.89
N ARG A 225 5.86 -34.12 6.38
CA ARG A 225 6.36 -35.33 7.06
C ARG A 225 7.89 -35.43 7.03
N TYR A 226 8.52 -34.71 6.11
CA TYR A 226 9.96 -34.68 5.92
C TYR A 226 10.53 -33.36 6.44
N GLY A 227 11.70 -33.42 7.08
CA GLY A 227 12.41 -32.27 7.63
C GLY A 227 12.42 -32.22 9.16
N THR A 228 13.43 -31.57 9.73
CA THR A 228 13.54 -31.35 11.17
C THR A 228 12.50 -30.32 11.64
N VAL A 229 12.06 -30.41 12.89
CA VAL A 229 11.04 -29.51 13.47
C VAL A 229 11.45 -28.04 13.36
N TRP A 230 12.74 -27.75 13.58
CA TRP A 230 13.29 -26.40 13.52
C TRP A 230 13.27 -25.82 12.10
N LEU A 231 13.78 -26.57 11.11
CA LEU A 231 13.82 -26.13 9.71
C LEU A 231 12.42 -25.95 9.14
N ARG A 232 11.48 -26.80 9.57
CA ARG A 232 10.07 -26.72 9.20
C ARG A 232 9.37 -25.48 9.74
N GLY A 233 9.67 -25.09 10.99
CA GLY A 233 9.22 -23.83 11.58
C GLY A 233 9.76 -22.63 10.80
N PHE A 234 11.07 -22.62 10.57
CA PHE A 234 11.73 -21.54 9.82
C PHE A 234 11.17 -21.37 8.41
N ILE A 235 11.03 -22.44 7.63
CA ILE A 235 10.48 -22.36 6.26
C ILE A 235 9.01 -21.92 6.28
N ALA A 236 8.21 -22.33 7.27
CA ALA A 236 6.82 -21.89 7.32
C ALA A 236 6.67 -20.42 7.70
N ASP A 237 7.56 -19.90 8.55
CA ASP A 237 7.52 -18.53 9.04
C ASP A 237 8.14 -17.56 8.03
N TYR A 238 9.27 -17.91 7.41
CA TYR A 238 9.99 -17.06 6.45
C TYR A 238 9.80 -17.48 4.99
N GLY A 239 8.85 -18.39 4.75
CA GLY A 239 8.68 -19.05 3.47
C GLY A 239 8.36 -18.11 2.31
N VAL A 240 7.38 -17.23 2.50
CA VAL A 240 6.95 -16.29 1.45
C VAL A 240 8.08 -15.30 1.11
N PRO A 241 8.73 -14.62 2.08
CA PRO A 241 9.88 -13.75 1.79
C PRO A 241 11.04 -14.46 1.11
N LEU A 242 11.38 -15.67 1.59
CA LEU A 242 12.48 -16.46 1.04
C LEU A 242 12.21 -16.86 -0.41
N MET A 243 10.96 -17.22 -0.75
CA MET A 243 10.60 -17.51 -2.14
C MET A 243 10.67 -16.27 -3.02
N VAL A 244 10.24 -15.09 -2.54
CA VAL A 244 10.41 -13.84 -3.28
C VAL A 244 11.88 -13.57 -3.57
N LEU A 245 12.77 -13.71 -2.58
CA LEU A 245 14.22 -13.52 -2.76
C LEU A 245 14.82 -14.52 -3.76
N LEU A 246 14.45 -15.81 -3.65
CA LEU A 246 14.96 -16.86 -4.53
C LEU A 246 14.52 -16.65 -5.98
N TRP A 247 13.24 -16.37 -6.22
CA TRP A 247 12.71 -16.13 -7.56
C TRP A 247 13.23 -14.81 -8.15
N THR A 248 13.42 -13.80 -7.31
CA THR A 248 14.10 -12.56 -7.71
C THR A 248 15.53 -12.88 -8.15
N ALA A 249 16.31 -13.60 -7.33
CA ALA A 249 17.68 -14.00 -7.68
C ALA A 249 17.74 -14.86 -8.95
N LEU A 250 16.77 -15.76 -9.16
CA LEU A 250 16.66 -16.54 -10.40
C LEU A 250 16.36 -15.64 -11.61
N SER A 251 15.55 -14.60 -11.43
CA SER A 251 15.33 -13.58 -12.46
C SER A 251 16.58 -12.73 -12.73
N TYR A 252 17.53 -12.64 -11.81
CA TYR A 252 18.85 -12.01 -12.04
C TYR A 252 19.84 -12.96 -12.74
N ALA A 253 19.57 -14.28 -12.74
CA ALA A 253 20.46 -15.29 -13.32
C ALA A 253 20.23 -15.53 -14.82
N THR A 254 19.25 -14.89 -15.46
CA THR A 254 19.02 -14.99 -16.90
C THR A 254 20.11 -14.28 -17.72
N PRO A 255 20.48 -14.79 -18.92
CA PRO A 255 21.74 -14.46 -19.59
C PRO A 255 21.87 -12.98 -20.01
N ASN A 256 23.12 -12.52 -20.08
CA ASN A 256 23.52 -11.14 -20.42
C ASN A 256 23.25 -10.71 -21.87
N GLU A 257 22.68 -11.57 -22.73
CA GLU A 257 22.43 -11.29 -24.16
C GLU A 257 21.06 -10.64 -24.44
N VAL A 258 20.53 -9.87 -23.49
CA VAL A 258 19.28 -9.11 -23.69
C VAL A 258 19.65 -7.67 -24.05
N PRO A 259 19.11 -7.11 -25.15
CA PRO A 259 19.42 -5.74 -25.58
C PRO A 259 19.13 -4.71 -24.48
N SER A 260 20.00 -3.69 -24.38
CA SER A 260 20.09 -2.70 -23.30
C SER A 260 18.83 -1.84 -23.06
N GLY A 261 17.80 -1.99 -23.87
CA GLY A 261 16.53 -1.26 -23.77
C GLY A 261 15.40 -2.00 -23.04
N VAL A 262 15.43 -3.33 -22.87
CA VAL A 262 14.35 -4.08 -22.17
C VAL A 262 14.32 -3.64 -20.70
N PRO A 263 13.17 -3.20 -20.15
CA PRO A 263 13.13 -2.70 -18.78
C PRO A 263 13.19 -3.94 -17.91
N ARG A 264 14.40 -4.36 -17.55
CA ARG A 264 14.62 -5.56 -16.73
C ARG A 264 14.07 -5.40 -15.31
N ARG A 265 13.67 -4.18 -14.93
CA ARG A 265 13.55 -3.71 -13.56
C ARG A 265 12.53 -2.58 -13.47
N VAL A 266 11.76 -2.57 -12.38
CA VAL A 266 11.09 -1.35 -11.92
C VAL A 266 12.19 -0.38 -11.50
N HIS A 267 12.34 0.74 -12.21
CA HIS A 267 13.27 1.79 -11.83
C HIS A 267 12.67 2.55 -10.66
N VAL A 268 13.11 2.21 -9.46
CA VAL A 268 12.74 2.94 -8.24
C VAL A 268 13.73 4.10 -8.10
N PRO A 269 13.33 5.37 -8.39
CA PRO A 269 14.22 6.51 -8.19
C PRO A 269 14.60 6.62 -6.72
N LEU A 270 15.79 7.14 -6.40
CA LEU A 270 16.16 7.32 -5.01
C LEU A 270 15.29 8.42 -4.39
N LEU A 271 15.03 8.30 -3.08
CA LEU A 271 14.31 9.32 -2.30
C LEU A 271 14.96 10.72 -2.37
N TRP A 272 16.24 10.79 -2.73
CA TRP A 272 17.07 12.00 -2.76
C TRP A 272 17.31 12.54 -4.19
N ASP A 273 16.71 11.93 -5.22
CA ASP A 273 16.79 12.45 -6.59
C ASP A 273 15.99 13.75 -6.73
N ALA A 274 16.42 14.62 -7.66
CA ALA A 274 15.88 15.97 -7.80
C ALA A 274 14.37 16.01 -8.15
N GLU A 275 13.85 14.98 -8.82
CA GLU A 275 12.42 14.84 -9.13
C GLU A 275 11.58 14.57 -7.86
N THR A 276 12.08 13.75 -6.94
CA THR A 276 11.43 13.41 -5.66
C THR A 276 11.53 14.53 -4.63
N VAL A 277 12.58 15.36 -4.67
CA VAL A 277 12.74 16.51 -3.77
C VAL A 277 11.65 17.58 -4.00
N TYR A 278 11.15 17.73 -5.24
CA TYR A 278 10.04 18.65 -5.53
C TYR A 278 8.76 18.26 -4.76
N HIS A 279 8.49 16.96 -4.58
CA HIS A 279 7.32 16.48 -3.84
C HIS A 279 7.32 16.89 -2.36
N TRP A 280 8.50 17.09 -1.75
CA TRP A 280 8.62 17.62 -0.40
C TRP A 280 8.39 19.14 -0.30
N THR A 281 8.44 19.86 -1.42
CA THR A 281 8.20 21.32 -1.48
C THR A 281 6.78 21.71 -1.87
N VAL A 282 5.89 20.74 -2.08
CA VAL A 282 4.48 20.91 -2.50
C VAL A 282 3.69 21.86 -1.60
N ILE A 283 4.06 21.98 -0.33
CA ILE A 283 3.43 22.91 0.61
C ILE A 283 3.46 24.36 0.12
N LYS A 284 4.46 24.73 -0.69
CA LYS A 284 4.59 26.05 -1.31
C LYS A 284 3.59 26.26 -2.46
N ASP A 285 3.18 25.19 -3.12
CA ASP A 285 2.24 25.22 -4.24
C ASP A 285 0.79 25.00 -3.79
N MET A 286 0.56 24.57 -2.54
CA MET A 286 -0.78 24.49 -1.94
C MET A 286 -1.52 25.83 -1.95
N GLY A 287 -0.81 26.95 -1.83
CA GLY A 287 -1.39 28.30 -1.90
C GLY A 287 -1.77 28.75 -3.31
N LYS A 288 -1.41 28.00 -4.36
CA LYS A 288 -1.73 28.32 -5.77
C LYS A 288 -3.00 27.62 -6.26
N VAL A 289 -3.60 26.75 -5.44
CA VAL A 289 -4.85 26.05 -5.79
C VAL A 289 -6.02 27.04 -5.72
N PRO A 290 -6.85 27.18 -6.77
CA PRO A 290 -7.97 28.11 -6.77
C PRO A 290 -9.01 27.78 -5.68
N PHE A 291 -9.58 28.82 -5.06
CA PHE A 291 -10.51 28.69 -3.94
C PHE A 291 -11.79 27.91 -4.29
N ASP A 292 -12.26 28.00 -5.53
CA ASP A 292 -13.49 27.33 -5.99
C ASP A 292 -13.38 25.80 -5.97
N ILE A 293 -12.15 25.27 -6.06
CA ILE A 293 -11.86 23.83 -6.02
C ILE A 293 -11.82 23.31 -4.57
N HIS A 294 -11.66 24.18 -3.56
CA HIS A 294 -11.70 23.75 -2.15
C HIS A 294 -13.05 23.17 -1.74
N LEU A 295 -14.16 23.69 -2.27
CA LEU A 295 -15.49 23.14 -2.01
C LEU A 295 -15.68 21.77 -2.67
N CYS A 296 -15.03 21.55 -3.82
CA CYS A 296 -14.98 20.25 -4.47
C CYS A 296 -14.14 19.26 -3.65
N CYS A 297 -13.02 19.70 -3.03
CA CYS A 297 -12.24 18.88 -2.09
C CYS A 297 -13.10 18.36 -0.94
N LEU A 298 -14.01 19.18 -0.39
CA LEU A 298 -14.90 18.76 0.70
C LEU A 298 -15.82 17.59 0.28
N TYR A 299 -16.36 17.63 -0.95
CA TYR A 299 -17.15 16.54 -1.51
C TYR A 299 -16.30 15.27 -1.68
N THR A 300 -15.10 15.40 -2.22
CA THR A 300 -14.18 14.29 -2.46
C THR A 300 -13.69 13.66 -1.15
N SER A 301 -13.36 14.47 -0.15
CA SER A 301 -13.01 14.02 1.22
C SER A 301 -14.19 13.35 1.92
N CYS A 302 -15.44 13.72 1.62
CA CYS A 302 -16.63 13.05 2.16
C CYS A 302 -16.82 11.65 1.55
N TYR A 303 -16.42 11.44 0.30
CA TYR A 303 -16.38 10.10 -0.32
C TYR A 303 -15.24 9.24 0.23
N ASP A 304 -14.04 9.80 0.39
CA ASP A 304 -12.88 9.11 0.97
C ASP A 304 -13.13 8.73 2.44
N SER A 305 -13.72 9.64 3.23
CA SER A 305 -14.09 9.38 4.63
C SER A 305 -15.16 8.29 4.79
N ARG A 306 -16.02 8.08 3.78
CA ARG A 306 -16.95 6.93 3.80
C ARG A 306 -16.19 5.62 3.62
N ILE A 307 -15.17 5.58 2.76
CA ILE A 307 -14.33 4.39 2.55
C ILE A 307 -13.49 4.09 3.81
N VAL A 308 -12.95 5.11 4.49
CA VAL A 308 -12.19 4.95 5.75
C VAL A 308 -13.08 4.47 6.92
N LEU A 309 -14.39 4.70 6.85
CA LEU A 309 -15.38 4.22 7.83
C LEU A 309 -15.90 2.80 7.55
N PHE A 310 -15.49 2.17 6.44
CA PHE A 310 -15.85 0.78 6.08
C PHE A 310 -14.69 -0.19 6.26
#